data_AF-A0A535BI75-F1
#
_entry.id   AF-A0A535BI75-F1
#
_cell.length_a   1.000
_cell.length_b   1.000
_cell.length_c   1.000
_cell.angle_alpha   90.00
_cell.angle_beta   90.00
_cell.angle_gamma   90.00
#
_symmetry.space_group_name_H-M   'P 1'
#
loop_
_entity.id
_entity.type
_entity.pdbx_description
1 polymer ?
#
loop_
_entity_poly.entity_id
_entity_poly.type
_entity_poly.pdbx_seq_one_letter_code
_entity_poly.pdbx_strand_id
1 'polypeptide(L)'
;MRATLKGTSYFKENRGEMISFIVKKLAVETKEAEELFELGVKVFSSNGRISDEGLSVLWRQRDPKRQLPIKPSDVVDWSFLPTKLE
;
A
#
# COMPACT_ATOMS: atom_id res chain seq x y z
N MET A 1 12.82 -0.92 -2.19
CA MET A 1 11.72 -0.75 -3.17
C MET A 1 11.41 -2.01 -3.97
N ARG A 2 12.35 -2.62 -4.71
CA ARG A 2 12.07 -3.86 -5.47
C ARG A 2 11.45 -4.98 -4.62
N ALA A 3 12.06 -5.29 -3.47
CA ALA A 3 11.54 -6.32 -2.56
C ALA A 3 10.10 -6.03 -2.09
N THR A 4 9.79 -4.77 -1.79
CA THR A 4 8.44 -4.34 -1.41
C THR A 4 7.44 -4.57 -2.54
N LEU A 5 7.77 -4.19 -3.78
CA LEU A 5 6.87 -4.38 -4.91
C LEU A 5 6.65 -5.87 -5.21
N LYS A 6 7.72 -6.68 -5.18
CA LYS A 6 7.60 -8.13 -5.31
C LYS A 6 6.74 -8.74 -4.20
N GLY A 7 6.92 -8.29 -2.96
CA GLY A 7 6.12 -8.70 -1.81
C GLY A 7 4.64 -8.31 -1.97
N THR A 8 4.35 -7.12 -2.47
CA THR A 8 2.97 -6.67 -2.76
C THR A 8 2.33 -7.51 -3.87
N SER A 9 3.06 -7.80 -4.96
CA SER A 9 2.55 -8.70 -6.02
C SER A 9 2.28 -10.10 -5.46
N TYR A 10 3.25 -10.67 -4.73
CA TYR A 10 3.09 -11.95 -4.07
C TYR A 10 1.88 -11.99 -3.14
N PHE A 11 1.69 -10.92 -2.35
CA PHE A 11 0.55 -10.80 -1.45
C PHE A 11 -0.77 -10.85 -2.21
N LYS A 12 -0.89 -10.13 -3.33
CA LYS A 12 -2.10 -10.10 -4.16
C LYS A 12 -2.39 -11.42 -4.84
N GLU A 13 -1.35 -12.13 -5.27
CA GLU A 13 -1.47 -13.38 -6.04
C GLU A 13 -1.75 -14.61 -5.17
N ASN A 14 -1.35 -14.59 -3.89
CA ASN A 14 -1.38 -15.77 -3.01
C ASN A 14 -2.42 -15.65 -1.88
N ARG A 15 -3.69 -15.43 -2.24
CA ARG A 15 -4.80 -15.18 -1.29
C ARG A 15 -4.84 -16.13 -0.08
N GLY A 16 -4.89 -17.44 -0.31
CA GLY A 16 -5.05 -18.43 0.77
C GLY A 16 -3.88 -18.45 1.76
N GLU A 17 -2.65 -18.30 1.25
CA GLU A 17 -1.45 -18.18 2.08
C GLU A 17 -1.46 -16.87 2.86
N MET A 18 -1.84 -15.76 2.23
CA MET A 18 -1.85 -14.45 2.89
C MET A 18 -2.93 -14.33 3.96
N ILE A 19 -4.11 -14.91 3.76
CA ILE A 19 -5.12 -15.01 4.82
C ILE A 19 -4.58 -15.81 6.00
N SER A 20 -3.97 -16.97 5.73
CA SER A 20 -3.35 -17.80 6.77
C SER A 20 -2.24 -17.05 7.51
N PHE A 21 -1.45 -16.26 6.79
CA PHE A 21 -0.43 -15.37 7.35
C PHE A 21 -1.05 -14.29 8.25
N ILE A 22 -2.14 -13.62 7.81
CA ILE A 22 -2.85 -12.59 8.58
C ILE A 22 -3.41 -13.18 9.87
N VAL A 23 -4.12 -14.31 9.80
CA VAL A 23 -4.64 -15.05 10.97
C VAL A 23 -3.51 -15.29 11.98
N LYS A 24 -2.39 -15.86 11.51
CA LYS A 24 -1.26 -16.18 12.39
C LYS A 24 -0.56 -14.94 12.96
N LYS A 25 -0.44 -13.87 12.17
CA LYS A 25 0.35 -12.68 12.56
C LYS A 25 -0.43 -11.70 13.42
N LEU A 26 -1.72 -11.54 13.16
CA LEU A 26 -2.58 -10.61 13.90
C LEU A 26 -3.42 -11.31 14.96
N ALA A 27 -3.38 -12.65 15.02
CA ALA A 27 -4.19 -13.46 15.94
C ALA A 27 -5.70 -13.16 15.83
N VAL A 28 -6.17 -12.99 14.58
CA VAL A 28 -7.57 -12.73 14.23
C VAL A 28 -8.25 -13.98 13.69
N GLU A 29 -9.58 -14.00 13.69
CA GLU A 29 -10.35 -15.07 13.06
C GLU A 29 -10.19 -15.08 11.54
N THR A 30 -10.37 -16.24 10.91
CA THR A 30 -10.24 -16.40 9.46
C THR A 30 -11.15 -15.44 8.68
N LYS A 31 -12.38 -15.23 9.15
CA LYS A 31 -13.33 -14.32 8.50
C LYS A 31 -12.83 -12.86 8.52
N GLU A 32 -12.32 -12.41 9.65
CA GLU A 32 -11.73 -11.07 9.77
C GLU A 32 -10.46 -10.94 8.91
N ALA A 33 -9.62 -11.99 8.87
CA ALA A 33 -8.45 -12.02 8.01
C ALA A 33 -8.79 -11.94 6.51
N GLU A 34 -9.89 -12.58 6.10
CA GLU A 34 -10.42 -12.45 4.73
C GLU A 34 -10.82 -11.02 4.42
N GLU A 35 -11.59 -10.36 5.31
CA GLU A 35 -12.00 -8.98 5.13
C GLU A 35 -10.80 -8.03 5.05
N LEU A 36 -9.81 -8.21 5.93
CA LEU A 36 -8.55 -7.45 5.93
C LEU A 36 -7.75 -7.67 4.64
N PHE A 37 -7.69 -8.90 4.13
CA PHE A 37 -7.03 -9.21 2.87
C PHE A 37 -7.71 -8.49 1.70
N GLU A 38 -9.04 -8.61 1.59
CA GLU A 38 -9.81 -7.97 0.51
C GLU A 38 -9.71 -6.44 0.54
N LEU A 39 -9.60 -5.84 1.73
CA LEU A 39 -9.34 -4.41 1.88
C LEU A 39 -7.91 -4.05 1.44
N GLY A 40 -6.92 -4.83 1.87
CA GLY A 40 -5.51 -4.61 1.58
C GLY A 40 -5.18 -4.65 0.08
N VAL A 41 -5.73 -5.63 -0.64
CA VAL A 41 -5.49 -5.79 -2.09
C VAL A 41 -5.95 -4.57 -2.89
N LYS A 42 -7.02 -3.90 -2.46
CA LYS A 42 -7.59 -2.72 -3.14
C LYS A 42 -6.74 -1.47 -2.97
N VAL A 43 -5.99 -1.34 -1.88
CA VAL A 43 -5.23 -0.12 -1.56
C VAL A 43 -3.77 -0.18 -2.02
N PHE A 44 -3.24 -1.37 -2.26
CA PHE A 44 -1.86 -1.52 -2.69
C PHE A 44 -1.65 -1.09 -4.15
N SER A 45 -0.71 -0.17 -4.37
CA SER A 45 -0.26 0.22 -5.71
C SER A 45 0.49 -0.92 -6.40
N SER A 46 0.22 -1.14 -7.70
CA SER A 46 0.91 -2.16 -8.52
C SER A 46 2.31 -1.75 -8.95
N ASN A 47 2.58 -0.45 -9.05
CA ASN A 47 3.87 0.10 -9.49
C ASN A 47 4.58 0.92 -8.40
N GLY A 48 4.02 0.95 -7.19
CA GLY A 48 4.56 1.73 -6.06
C GLY A 48 4.31 3.23 -6.16
N ARG A 49 3.65 3.72 -7.21
CA ARG A 49 3.26 5.13 -7.32
C ARG A 49 1.95 5.38 -6.60
N ILE A 50 1.86 6.55 -5.98
CA ILE A 50 0.65 7.12 -5.41
C ILE A 50 0.42 8.43 -6.17
N SER A 51 -0.83 8.71 -6.57
CA SER A 51 -1.13 9.98 -7.26
C SER A 51 -1.00 11.16 -6.30
N ASP A 52 -0.81 12.37 -6.85
CA ASP A 52 -0.77 13.59 -6.05
C ASP A 52 -2.09 13.83 -5.30
N GLU A 53 -3.22 13.43 -5.88
CA GLU A 53 -4.53 13.46 -5.20
C GLU A 53 -4.54 12.50 -4.01
N GLY A 54 -4.03 11.27 -4.20
CA GLY A 54 -3.95 10.26 -3.14
C GLY A 54 -3.06 10.71 -1.98
N LEU A 55 -1.88 11.28 -2.31
CA LEU A 55 -0.99 11.86 -1.30
C LEU A 55 -1.64 13.06 -0.60
N SER A 56 -2.39 13.91 -1.31
CA SER A 56 -3.11 15.05 -0.74
C SER A 56 -4.24 14.61 0.21
N VAL A 57 -4.90 13.48 -0.07
CA VAL A 57 -5.90 12.89 0.84
C VAL A 57 -5.23 12.41 2.12
N LEU A 58 -4.13 11.65 2.03
CA LEU A 58 -3.38 11.17 3.21
C LEU A 58 -2.89 12.33 4.07
N TRP A 59 -2.43 13.41 3.45
CA TRP A 59 -1.99 14.60 4.19
C TRP A 59 -3.12 15.31 4.94
N ARG A 60 -4.27 15.51 4.28
CA ARG A 60 -5.44 16.13 4.90
C ARG A 60 -6.03 15.30 6.03
N GLN A 61 -5.93 13.97 5.96
CA GLN A 61 -6.35 13.10 7.07
C GLN A 61 -5.46 13.30 8.31
N ARG A 62 -4.16 13.53 8.11
CA ARG A 62 -3.20 13.74 9.20
C ARG A 62 -3.28 15.14 9.81
N ASP A 63 -3.50 16.18 8.98
CA ASP A 63 -3.67 17.56 9.43
C ASP A 63 -4.62 18.33 8.49
N PRO A 64 -5.93 18.35 8.78
CA PRO A 64 -6.95 18.90 7.88
C PRO A 64 -6.82 20.40 7.61
N LYS A 65 -6.16 21.15 8.51
CA LYS A 65 -6.03 22.61 8.44
C LYS A 65 -4.75 23.05 7.75
N ARG A 66 -3.82 22.12 7.52
CA ARG A 66 -2.51 22.42 6.93
C ARG A 66 -2.61 22.43 5.42
N GLN A 67 -2.59 23.63 4.84
CA GLN A 67 -2.28 23.77 3.42
C GLN A 67 -0.78 23.56 3.23
N LEU A 68 -0.42 22.59 2.40
CA LEU A 68 0.97 22.40 2.03
C LEU A 68 1.37 23.46 0.99
N PRO A 69 2.51 24.14 1.18
CA PRO A 69 3.05 25.08 0.19
C PRO A 69 3.68 24.36 -1.02
N ILE A 70 3.74 23.03 -1.00
CA ILE A 70 4.45 22.18 -1.96
C ILE A 70 3.54 21.07 -2.46
N LYS A 71 3.74 20.65 -3.70
CA LYS A 71 3.03 19.50 -4.26
C LYS A 71 3.53 18.24 -3.55
N PRO A 72 2.67 17.25 -3.26
CA PRO A 72 3.12 16.02 -2.63
C PRO A 72 4.19 15.24 -3.43
N SER A 73 4.24 15.45 -4.75
CA SER A 73 5.32 14.98 -5.61
C SER A 73 6.69 15.59 -5.29
N ASP A 74 6.76 16.75 -4.61
CA ASP A 74 8.01 17.41 -4.21
C ASP A 74 8.69 16.72 -3.02
N VAL A 75 7.97 15.86 -2.29
CA VAL A 75 8.47 15.14 -1.09
C VAL A 75 8.64 13.65 -1.30
N VAL A 76 8.40 13.17 -2.53
CA VAL A 76 8.57 11.76 -2.89
C VAL A 76 9.62 11.65 -3.99
N ASP A 77 10.68 10.89 -3.72
CA ASP A 77 11.67 10.55 -4.74
C ASP A 77 11.25 9.29 -5.50
N TRP A 78 10.66 9.49 -6.68
CA TRP A 78 10.22 8.43 -7.56
C TRP A 78 11.37 7.68 -8.26
N SER A 79 12.61 8.19 -8.21
CA SER A 79 13.77 7.56 -8.87
C SER A 79 14.11 6.19 -8.24
N PHE A 80 13.72 5.96 -6.99
CA PHE A 80 13.89 4.69 -6.30
C PHE A 80 12.89 3.61 -6.73
N LEU A 81 11.87 3.96 -7.53
CA LEU A 81 10.96 2.96 -8.09
C LEU A 81 11.63 2.25 -9.28
N PRO A 82 11.64 0.91 -9.29
CA PRO A 82 12.20 0.17 -10.41
C PRO A 82 11.37 0.41 -11.68
N THR A 83 12.04 0.70 -12.79
CA THR A 83 11.44 0.85 -14.12
C THR A 83 10.97 -0.47 -14.73
N LYS A 84 11.51 -1.61 -14.26
CA LYS A 84 11.07 -2.96 -14.61
C LYS A 84 11.05 -3.85 -13.37
N LEU A 85 9.98 -4.62 -13.22
CA LEU A 85 9.90 -5.73 -12.27
C LEU A 85 10.32 -7.00 -13.04
N GLU A 86 11.63 -7.23 -13.13
CA GLU A 86 12.19 -8.50 -13.62
C GLU A 86 12.07 -9.60 -12.56
#